data_AF-A0A8T5UFI7-F1
#
_entry.id   AF-A0A8T5UFI7-F1
#
_cell.length_a   1.000
_cell.length_b   1.000
_cell.length_c   1.000
_cell.angle_alpha   90.00
_cell.angle_beta   90.00
_cell.angle_gamma   90.00
#
_symmetry.space_group_name_H-M   'P 1'
#
loop_
_entity.id
_entity.type
_entity.pdbx_description
1 polymer ?
#
loop_
_entity_poly.entity_id
_entity_poly.type
_entity_poly.pdbx_seq_one_letter_code
_entity_poly.pdbx_strand_id
1 'polypeptide(L)' 'MPGSHGSLTKAGKVKQQTPKIERTGVNSRKKKTPRMRFRFLYIQRIEKGKYGGQKESLGAKRASYKR' A
#
# COMPACT_ATOMS: atom_id res chain seq x y z
N MET A 1 22.41 10.83 -31.55
CA MET A 1 22.17 9.36 -31.55
C MET A 1 20.92 9.06 -30.73
N PRO A 2 19.86 8.53 -31.34
CA PRO A 2 18.81 7.85 -30.57
C PRO A 2 19.47 6.64 -29.86
N GLY A 3 19.12 6.43 -28.58
CA GLY A 3 19.42 5.19 -27.88
C GLY A 3 20.89 4.94 -27.51
N SER A 4 21.50 5.79 -26.67
CA SER A 4 22.69 5.35 -25.94
C SER A 4 22.27 4.21 -24.99
N HIS A 5 22.98 3.07 -25.03
CA HIS A 5 22.76 1.88 -24.17
C HIS A 5 23.17 2.10 -22.70
N GLY A 6 23.04 1.09 -21.84
CA GLY A 6 23.45 1.17 -20.43
C GLY A 6 24.90 1.67 -20.27
N SER A 7 25.08 2.71 -19.47
CA SER A 7 26.39 3.34 -19.19
C SER A 7 26.43 3.76 -17.72
N LEU A 8 27.64 3.87 -17.15
CA LEU A 8 27.81 4.34 -15.76
C LEU A 8 27.17 5.72 -15.52
N THR A 9 27.15 6.57 -16.54
CA THR A 9 26.52 7.90 -16.50
C THR A 9 25.00 7.88 -16.30
N LYS A 10 24.35 6.72 -16.43
CA LYS A 10 22.90 6.55 -16.21
C LYS A 10 22.57 5.94 -14.85
N ALA A 11 23.58 5.62 -14.04
CA ALA A 11 23.38 5.07 -12.71
C ALA A 11 22.50 6.00 -11.87
N GLY A 12 21.45 5.45 -11.27
CA GLY A 12 20.54 6.23 -10.43
C GLY A 12 19.60 7.19 -11.16
N LYS A 13 19.61 7.27 -12.51
CA LYS A 13 18.76 8.18 -13.31
C LYS A 13 17.32 8.21 -12.82
N VAL A 14 16.69 7.04 -12.73
CA VAL A 14 15.27 6.94 -12.34
C VAL A 14 15.07 7.38 -10.90
N LYS A 15 15.94 6.96 -9.96
CA LYS A 15 15.85 7.32 -8.54
C LYS A 15 16.01 8.83 -8.30
N GLN A 16 16.88 9.49 -9.08
CA GLN A 16 17.10 10.94 -9.01
C GLN A 16 15.98 11.72 -9.69
N GLN A 17 15.41 11.19 -10.78
CA GLN A 17 14.29 11.82 -11.48
C GLN A 17 12.99 11.75 -10.67
N THR A 18 12.77 10.67 -9.91
CA THR A 18 11.54 10.50 -9.13
C THR A 18 11.57 11.36 -7.86
N PRO A 19 10.53 12.18 -7.60
CA PRO A 19 10.45 12.93 -6.34
C PRO A 19 10.34 11.96 -5.16
N LYS A 20 11.04 12.27 -4.07
CA LYS A 20 10.98 11.45 -2.85
C LYS A 20 9.70 11.77 -2.09
N ILE A 21 8.85 10.76 -1.92
CA ILE A 21 7.62 10.86 -1.14
C ILE A 21 7.85 10.22 0.23
N GLU A 22 7.61 10.97 1.30
CA GLU A 22 7.76 10.48 2.66
C GLU A 22 6.66 9.48 3.04
N ARG A 23 6.95 8.62 4.03
CA ARG A 23 5.99 7.60 4.48
C ARG A 23 4.84 8.27 5.24
N THR A 24 3.63 8.25 4.69
CA THR A 24 2.43 8.85 5.29
C THR A 24 1.41 7.81 5.80
N GLY A 25 0.44 8.30 6.58
CA GLY A 25 -0.74 7.53 7.00
C GLY A 25 -0.42 6.26 7.77
N VAL A 26 -0.93 5.11 7.31
CA VAL A 26 -0.76 3.81 7.98
C VAL A 26 0.70 3.35 7.98
N ASN A 27 1.54 3.88 7.07
CA ASN A 27 2.94 3.49 6.91
C ASN A 27 3.92 4.38 7.67
N SER A 28 3.46 5.49 8.28
CA SER A 28 4.30 6.36 9.13
C SER A 28 4.49 5.80 10.54
N ARG A 29 3.57 4.95 11.00
CA ARG A 29 3.60 4.34 12.34
C ARG A 29 4.00 2.87 12.27
N LYS A 30 4.63 2.38 13.34
CA LYS A 30 4.92 0.94 13.49
C LYS A 30 3.62 0.15 13.52
N LYS A 31 3.57 -0.94 12.76
CA LYS A 31 2.42 -1.85 12.76
C LYS A 31 2.39 -2.63 14.08
N LYS A 32 1.19 -3.00 14.53
CA LYS A 32 1.01 -3.89 15.68
C LYS A 32 1.71 -5.23 15.41
N THR A 33 2.16 -5.88 16.48
CA THR A 33 2.73 -7.24 16.43
C THR A 33 1.72 -8.23 15.84
N PRO A 34 2.17 -9.34 15.22
CA PRO A 34 1.33 -10.21 14.40
C PRO A 34 0.04 -10.67 15.10
N ARG A 35 0.12 -11.19 16.33
CA ARG A 35 -1.05 -11.66 17.09
C ARG A 35 -2.10 -10.55 17.28
N MET A 36 -1.66 -9.37 17.69
CA MET A 36 -2.54 -8.20 17.90
C MET A 36 -3.09 -7.66 16.58
N ARG A 37 -2.28 -7.65 15.53
CA ARG A 37 -2.66 -7.21 14.19
C ARG A 37 -3.72 -8.13 13.59
N PHE A 38 -3.52 -9.44 13.65
CA PHE A 38 -4.47 -10.41 13.10
C PHE A 38 -5.79 -10.41 13.87
N ARG A 39 -5.76 -10.33 15.21
CA ARG A 39 -6.98 -10.15 16.01
C ARG A 39 -7.73 -8.88 15.61
N PHE A 40 -7.03 -7.76 15.48
CA PHE A 40 -7.66 -6.51 15.04
C PHE A 40 -8.27 -6.62 13.63
N LEU A 41 -7.55 -7.24 12.68
CA LEU A 41 -8.05 -7.42 11.32
C LEU A 41 -9.26 -8.36 11.27
N TYR A 42 -9.29 -9.41 12.09
CA TYR A 42 -10.45 -10.30 12.23
C TYR A 42 -11.68 -9.52 12.70
N ILE A 43 -11.55 -8.76 13.80
CA ILE A 43 -12.64 -7.94 14.33
C ILE A 43 -13.16 -6.96 13.26
N GLN A 44 -12.27 -6.29 12.52
CA GLN A 44 -12.72 -5.35 11.50
C GLN A 44 -13.40 -6.04 10.30
N ARG A 45 -12.89 -7.17 9.84
CA ARG A 45 -13.35 -7.83 8.61
C ARG A 45 -14.54 -8.77 8.82
N ILE A 46 -14.51 -9.53 9.91
CA ILE A 46 -15.48 -10.59 10.20
C ILE A 46 -16.57 -10.06 11.12
N GLU A 47 -16.23 -9.58 12.33
CA GLU A 47 -17.24 -9.13 13.29
C GLU A 47 -17.93 -7.83 12.85
N LYS A 48 -17.17 -6.87 12.32
CA LYS A 48 -17.70 -5.56 11.86
C LYS A 48 -18.02 -5.52 10.37
N GLY A 49 -17.83 -6.63 9.65
CA GLY A 49 -18.14 -6.74 8.22
C GLY A 49 -17.44 -5.74 7.29
N LYS A 50 -16.29 -5.16 7.67
CA LYS A 50 -15.63 -4.13 6.85
C LYS A 50 -14.79 -4.73 5.74
N TYR A 51 -14.65 -3.97 4.64
CA TYR A 51 -13.83 -4.42 3.52
C TYR A 51 -12.37 -4.70 3.88
N GLY A 52 -11.93 -5.90 3.52
CA GLY A 52 -10.54 -6.31 3.63
C GLY A 52 -9.68 -5.66 2.55
N GLY A 53 -9.29 -4.40 2.74
CA GLY A 53 -8.49 -3.67 1.74
C GLY A 53 -8.59 -2.16 1.89
N GLN A 54 -8.49 -1.44 0.77
CA GLN A 54 -8.77 -0.01 0.71
C GLN A 54 -10.28 0.23 0.75
N LYS A 55 -10.76 0.99 1.74
CA LYS A 55 -12.20 1.23 2.00
C LYS A 55 -12.95 1.86 0.82
N GLU A 56 -12.29 2.72 0.05
CA GLU A 56 -12.92 3.45 -1.07
C GLU A 56 -12.67 2.79 -2.43
N SER A 57 -12.01 1.63 -2.45
CA SER A 57 -11.74 0.92 -3.71
C SER A 57 -13.03 0.47 -4.39
N LEU A 58 -12.99 0.31 -5.71
CA LEU A 58 -14.10 -0.28 -6.46
C LEU A 58 -14.48 -1.66 -5.92
N GLY A 59 -13.51 -2.45 -5.45
CA GLY A 59 -13.75 -3.73 -4.79
C GLY A 59 -14.51 -3.59 -3.47
N ALA A 60 -14.22 -2.55 -2.68
CA ALA A 60 -14.95 -2.27 -1.45
C ALA A 60 -16.39 -1.79 -1.70
N LYS A 61 -16.59 -0.95 -2.73
CA LYS A 61 -17.92 -0.48 -3.13
C LYS A 61 -18.78 -1.62 -3.70
N ARG A 62 -18.16 -2.54 -4.44
CA ARG A 62 -18.81 -3.76 -4.98
C ARG A 62 -19.06 -4.81 -3.92
N ALA A 63 -18.23 -4.87 -2.88
CA ALA A 63 -18.48 -5.69 -1.71
C ALA A 63 -19.62 -5.07 -0.90
N SER A 64 -20.85 -5.22 -1.40
CA SER A 64 -22.03 -5.15 -0.54
C SER A 64 -21.89 -6.32 0.43
N TYR A 65 -21.45 -6.04 1.65
CA TYR A 65 -21.39 -7.04 2.70
C TYR A 65 -22.84 -7.43 3.05
N LYS A 66 -23.35 -8.43 2.31
CA LYS A 66 -24.63 -9.06 2.59
C LYS A 66 -24.44 -9.93 3.83
N ARG A 67 -24.67 -9.35 5.00
CA ARG A 67 -25.34 -9.97 6.14
C ARG A 67 -25.65 -8.95 7.23
#